data_AF-A0A8S3JV05-F1
#
_entry.id   AF-A0A8S3JV05-F1
#
_cell.length_a   1.000
_cell.length_b   1.000
_cell.length_c   1.000
_cell.angle_alpha   90.00
_cell.angle_beta   90.00
_cell.angle_gamma   90.00
#
_symmetry.space_group_name_H-M   'P 1'
#
loop_
_entity.id
_entity.type
_entity.pdbx_description
1 polymer ?
#
loop_
_entity_poly.entity_id
_entity_poly.type
_entity_poly.pdbx_seq_one_letter_code
_entity_poly.pdbx_strand_id
1 'polypeptide(L)'
;FFSRYKLLFCSRINQTQSPTEAEDGPPELLFIHGGHAAKISDFSWNPNEPFVICSVSEDNMAQVWQIAEHVYNDDIGIEALSGDRGEIPPPTTTANTASNGS
;
A
#
# COMPACT_ATOMS: atom_id res chain seq x y z
N PHE A 1 -19.39 -1.71 4.68
CA PHE A 1 -19.13 -2.30 3.36
C PHE A 1 -18.24 -1.34 2.56
N PHE A 2 -16.98 -1.17 2.96
CA PHE A 2 -15.98 -0.44 2.16
C PHE A 2 -14.78 -1.36 2.04
N SER A 3 -14.39 -1.69 0.82
CA SER A 3 -13.24 -2.55 0.60
C SER A 3 -11.97 -1.72 0.69
N ARG A 4 -10.94 -2.29 1.33
CA ARG A 4 -9.71 -1.58 1.64
C ARG A 4 -8.51 -2.32 1.07
N TYR A 5 -7.63 -1.61 0.36
CA TYR A 5 -6.27 -2.09 0.11
C TYR A 5 -5.39 -1.73 1.30
N LYS A 6 -4.59 -2.69 1.75
CA LYS A 6 -3.55 -2.46 2.74
C LYS A 6 -2.20 -2.65 2.07
N LEU A 7 -1.36 -1.63 2.13
CA LEU A 7 0.02 -1.72 1.69
C LEU A 7 0.90 -1.96 2.90
N LEU A 8 1.79 -2.93 2.77
CA LEU A 8 2.67 -3.37 3.85
C LEU A 8 4.14 -3.17 3.48
N PHE A 9 4.98 -2.86 4.47
CA PHE A 9 6.41 -2.71 4.30
C PHE A 9 7.16 -3.84 4.99
N CYS A 10 7.78 -4.72 4.20
CA CYS A 10 8.38 -5.96 4.72
C CYS A 10 9.53 -5.73 5.71
N SER A 11 10.26 -4.61 5.60
CA SER A 11 11.36 -4.29 6.51
C SER A 11 10.91 -3.98 7.95
N ARG A 12 9.61 -3.75 8.15
CA ARG A 12 9.01 -3.43 9.46
C ARG A 12 8.35 -4.61 10.15
N ILE A 13 8.31 -5.77 9.51
CA ILE A 13 7.72 -6.96 10.12
C ILE A 13 8.49 -7.28 11.41
N ASN A 14 7.75 -7.46 12.51
CA ASN A 14 8.26 -7.69 13.86
C ASN A 14 9.01 -6.51 14.51
N GLN A 15 8.89 -5.28 13.99
CA GLN A 15 9.38 -4.11 14.72
C GLN A 15 8.58 -3.90 16.01
N THR A 16 9.29 -3.52 17.07
CA THR A 16 8.64 -3.15 18.33
C THR A 16 7.92 -1.82 18.16
N GLN A 17 6.65 -1.79 18.54
CA GLN A 17 5.82 -0.58 18.55
C GLN A 17 5.35 -0.28 19.97
N SER A 18 5.09 0.99 20.26
CA SER A 18 4.45 1.37 21.52
C SER A 18 2.99 0.90 21.58
N PRO A 19 2.38 0.79 22.77
CA PRO A 19 0.97 0.40 22.89
C PRO A 19 0.01 1.34 22.17
N THR A 20 0.35 2.64 22.08
CA THR A 20 -0.47 3.65 21.40
C THR A 20 -0.37 3.54 19.88
N GLU A 21 0.82 3.26 19.33
CA GLU A 21 0.98 3.05 17.87
C GLU A 21 0.32 1.75 17.41
N ALA A 22 0.31 0.73 18.27
CA ALA A 22 -0.35 -0.55 18.00
C ALA A 22 -1.87 -0.43 17.79
N GLU A 23 -2.51 0.66 18.26
CA GLU A 23 -3.93 0.91 18.03
C GLU A 23 -4.22 1.24 16.55
N ASP A 24 -3.27 1.84 15.85
CA ASP A 24 -3.41 2.25 14.44
C ASP A 24 -3.15 1.09 13.47
N GLY A 25 -2.43 0.05 13.90
CA GLY A 25 -2.20 -1.16 13.13
C GLY A 25 -0.91 -1.88 13.51
N PRO A 26 -0.56 -2.93 12.76
CA PRO A 26 0.75 -3.56 12.90
C PRO A 26 1.84 -2.64 12.31
N PRO A 27 3.11 -2.76 12.75
CA PRO A 27 4.19 -1.86 12.36
C PRO A 27 4.52 -1.92 10.86
N GLU A 28 4.19 -3.02 10.18
CA GLU A 28 4.32 -3.14 8.73
C GLU A 28 3.23 -2.41 7.93
N LEU A 29 2.15 -1.92 8.56
CA LEU A 29 1.08 -1.23 7.86
C LEU A 29 1.50 0.17 7.43
N LEU A 30 1.64 0.39 6.12
CA LEU A 30 2.05 1.67 5.53
C LEU A 30 0.88 2.57 5.17
N PHE A 31 -0.11 2.01 4.47
CA PHE A 31 -1.20 2.80 3.91
C PHE A 31 -2.46 1.96 3.75
N ILE A 32 -3.62 2.62 3.94
CA ILE A 32 -4.92 2.03 3.68
C ILE A 32 -5.66 2.87 2.63
N HIS A 33 -5.91 2.29 1.45
CA HIS A 33 -6.82 2.91 0.47
C HIS A 33 -8.25 2.43 0.70
N GLY A 34 -9.15 3.34 1.09
CA GLY A 34 -10.55 3.06 1.38
C GLY A 34 -11.56 3.62 0.36
N GLY A 35 -11.13 3.89 -0.88
CA GLY A 35 -11.95 4.59 -1.88
C GLY A 35 -13.05 3.77 -2.53
N HIS A 36 -13.03 2.43 -2.43
CA HIS A 36 -14.00 1.56 -3.12
C HIS A 36 -15.26 1.30 -2.27
N ALA A 37 -16.43 1.54 -2.85
CA ALA A 37 -17.73 1.30 -2.21
C ALA A 37 -18.20 -0.15 -2.30
N ALA A 38 -17.68 -0.92 -3.26
CA ALA A 38 -17.96 -2.34 -3.42
C ALA A 38 -16.73 -3.22 -3.18
N LYS A 39 -16.92 -4.53 -3.33
CA LYS A 39 -15.83 -5.50 -3.28
C LYS A 39 -14.83 -5.23 -4.39
N ILE A 40 -13.57 -5.17 -4.00
CA ILE A 40 -12.44 -5.10 -4.92
C ILE A 40 -12.34 -6.44 -5.67
N SER A 41 -12.21 -6.37 -7.00
CA SER A 41 -12.03 -7.55 -7.85
C SER A 41 -10.58 -7.78 -8.23
N ASP A 42 -9.82 -6.73 -8.58
CA ASP A 42 -8.42 -6.82 -8.97
C ASP A 42 -7.66 -5.48 -8.84
N PHE A 43 -6.33 -5.51 -8.88
CA PHE A 43 -5.45 -4.35 -8.91
C PHE A 43 -4.15 -4.61 -9.65
N SER A 44 -3.49 -3.52 -10.07
CA SER A 44 -2.18 -3.59 -10.73
C SER A 44 -1.34 -2.37 -10.41
N TRP A 45 -0.03 -2.59 -10.25
CA TRP A 45 0.96 -1.52 -10.13
C TRP A 45 1.26 -0.90 -11.49
N ASN A 46 1.47 0.41 -11.52
CA ASN A 46 2.04 1.04 -12.71
C ASN A 46 3.54 0.68 -12.80
N PRO A 47 4.02 0.07 -13.89
CA PRO A 47 5.43 -0.27 -14.05
C PRO A 47 6.32 0.95 -14.33
N ASN A 48 5.73 2.08 -14.73
CA ASN A 48 6.47 3.28 -15.12
C ASN A 48 6.51 4.34 -14.01
N GLU A 49 5.54 4.33 -13.11
CA GLU A 49 5.40 5.36 -12.06
C GLU A 49 5.33 4.70 -10.68
N PRO A 50 6.29 4.96 -9.79
CA PRO A 50 6.34 4.34 -8.48
C PRO A 50 5.16 4.78 -7.62
N PHE A 51 4.68 3.85 -6.78
CA PHE A 51 3.56 4.05 -5.87
C PHE A 51 2.21 4.42 -6.52
N VAL A 52 2.10 4.29 -7.84
CA VAL A 52 0.83 4.42 -8.57
C VAL A 52 0.20 3.04 -8.75
N ILE A 53 -1.08 2.93 -8.39
CA ILE A 53 -1.86 1.69 -8.47
C ILE A 53 -3.15 1.96 -9.23
N CYS A 54 -3.55 1.01 -10.08
CA CYS A 54 -4.89 0.91 -10.63
C CYS A 54 -5.65 -0.19 -9.89
N SER A 55 -6.91 0.04 -9.56
CA SER A 55 -7.76 -0.91 -8.85
C SER A 55 -9.16 -0.91 -9.42
N VAL A 56 -9.80 -2.08 -9.48
CA VAL A 56 -11.16 -2.27 -9.98
C VAL A 56 -12.04 -2.98 -8.95
N SER A 57 -13.34 -2.73 -9.02
CA SER A 57 -14.35 -3.23 -8.10
C SER A 57 -15.59 -3.78 -8.81
N GLU A 58 -16.40 -4.53 -8.07
CA GLU A 58 -17.62 -5.20 -8.55
C GLU A 58 -18.77 -4.24 -8.90
N ASP A 59 -18.69 -2.96 -8.50
CA ASP A 59 -19.63 -1.88 -8.86
C ASP A 59 -19.23 -1.10 -10.12
N ASN A 60 -18.39 -1.71 -10.97
CA ASN A 60 -17.91 -1.13 -12.23
C ASN A 60 -17.05 0.13 -12.05
N MET A 61 -16.52 0.39 -10.85
CA MET A 61 -15.57 1.48 -10.64
C MET A 61 -14.13 1.02 -10.87
N ALA A 62 -13.35 1.90 -11.50
CA ALA A 62 -11.90 1.81 -11.58
C ALA A 62 -11.31 3.07 -10.94
N GLN A 63 -10.27 2.90 -10.12
CA GLN A 63 -9.59 3.99 -9.43
C GLN A 63 -8.09 3.87 -9.67
N VAL A 64 -7.49 4.95 -10.17
CA VAL A 64 -6.04 5.14 -10.22
C VAL A 64 -5.66 6.09 -9.11
N TRP A 65 -4.73 5.68 -8.25
CA TRP A 65 -4.34 6.43 -7.07
C TRP A 65 -2.84 6.29 -6.81
N GLN A 66 -2.28 7.30 -6.15
CA GLN A 66 -0.86 7.37 -5.82
C GLN A 66 -0.70 7.67 -4.34
N ILE A 67 0.26 7.00 -3.70
CA ILE A 67 0.62 7.29 -2.31
C ILE A 67 1.41 8.60 -2.28
N ALA A 68 1.08 9.48 -1.33
CA ALA A 68 1.81 10.73 -1.16
C ALA A 68 3.25 10.46 -0.72
N GLU A 69 4.21 11.21 -1.27
CA GLU A 69 5.65 11.01 -1.08
C GLU A 69 6.08 10.95 0.39
N HIS A 70 5.54 11.86 1.19
CA HIS A 70 5.83 11.94 2.62
C HIS A 70 5.40 10.70 3.42
N VAL A 71 4.51 9.86 2.90
CA VAL A 71 4.04 8.64 3.59
C VAL A 71 5.10 7.54 3.53
N TYR A 72 5.91 7.48 2.48
CA TYR A 72 6.92 6.42 2.32
C TYR A 72 8.37 6.92 2.43
N ASN A 73 8.61 8.23 2.38
CA ASN A 73 9.97 8.78 2.49
C ASN A 73 10.63 8.49 3.85
N ASP A 74 9.85 8.48 4.93
CA ASP A 74 10.35 8.15 6.29
C ASP A 74 10.74 6.66 6.42
N ASP A 75 10.27 5.82 5.49
CA ASP A 75 10.38 4.37 5.55
C ASP A 75 11.47 3.84 4.62
N ILE A 76 11.63 4.48 3.46
CA ILE A 76 12.52 4.03 2.38
C ILE A 76 13.89 4.70 2.49
N GLY A 77 14.00 5.81 3.21
CA GLY A 77 15.23 6.57 3.37
C GLY A 77 15.59 7.33 2.09
N ILE A 78 15.77 8.64 2.19
CA ILE A 78 16.08 9.53 1.05
C ILE A 78 17.36 9.10 0.29
N GLU A 79 18.25 8.31 0.88
CA GLU A 79 19.44 7.77 0.21
C GLU A 79 19.13 6.75 -0.89
N ALA A 80 18.00 6.04 -0.85
CA ALA A 80 17.58 5.16 -1.93
C ALA A 80 17.07 5.93 -3.17
N LEU A 81 16.81 7.23 -3.03
CA LEU A 81 16.28 8.10 -4.10
C LEU A 81 17.37 8.98 -4.74
N SER A 82 18.54 9.12 -4.10
CA SER A 82 19.58 10.07 -4.52
C SER A 82 20.76 9.47 -5.32
N GLY A 83 20.80 8.14 -5.51
CA GLY A 83 21.87 7.44 -6.22
C GLY A 83 21.42 6.77 -7.53
N ASP A 84 21.79 7.36 -8.66
CA ASP A 84 21.90 6.78 -10.02
C ASP A 84 21.03 5.55 -10.37
N ARG A 85 19.97 5.78 -11.16
CA ARG A 85 18.98 4.85 -11.76
C ARG A 85 17.80 4.42 -10.88
N GLY A 86 16.79 5.28 -10.79
CA GLY A 86 15.43 5.06 -11.33
C GLY A 86 14.63 3.78 -11.03
N GLU A 87 15.09 2.86 -10.19
CA GLU A 87 14.34 1.67 -9.79
C GLU A 87 14.15 1.69 -8.27
N ILE A 88 13.15 2.44 -7.83
CA ILE A 88 12.46 2.06 -6.59
C ILE A 88 11.79 0.73 -6.93
N PRO A 89 12.18 -0.42 -6.35
CA PRO A 89 11.52 -1.67 -6.66
C PRO A 89 10.03 -1.49 -6.34
N PRO A 90 9.10 -1.79 -7.27
CA PRO A 90 7.69 -1.78 -6.92
C PRO A 90 7.55 -2.70 -5.70
N PRO A 91 6.86 -2.25 -4.63
CA PRO A 91 6.78 -3.03 -3.40
C PRO A 91 6.34 -4.44 -3.76
N THR A 92 7.22 -5.39 -3.45
CA THR A 92 7.15 -6.79 -3.90
C THR A 92 5.75 -7.31 -3.65
N THR A 93 5.14 -7.84 -4.70
CA THR A 93 3.76 -8.37 -4.75
C THR A 93 3.39 -9.19 -3.53
N THR A 94 2.78 -8.56 -2.52
CA THR A 94 1.97 -9.26 -1.51
C THR A 94 0.90 -8.31 -0.99
N ALA A 95 -0.06 -7.94 -1.83
CA ALA A 95 -1.34 -7.45 -1.31
C ALA A 95 -2.19 -8.67 -0.97
N ASN A 96 -2.32 -8.97 0.33
CA ASN A 96 -3.28 -9.97 0.77
C ASN A 96 -4.67 -9.33 0.72
N THR A 97 -5.49 -9.74 -0.25
CA THR A 97 -6.93 -9.45 -0.24
C THR A 97 -7.52 -10.08 1.01
N ALA A 98 -7.87 -9.27 2.02
CA ALA A 98 -8.67 -9.73 3.14
C ALA A 98 -10.11 -9.93 2.63
N SER A 99 -10.40 -11.12 2.10
CA SER A 99 -11.77 -11.57 1.93
C SER A 99 -12.35 -11.82 3.32
N ASN A 100 -13.28 -10.98 3.76
CA ASN A 100 -14.06 -11.28 4.95
C ASN A 100 -14.90 -12.53 4.65
N GLY A 101 -14.55 -13.64 5.30
CA GLY A 101 -15.30 -14.90 5.25
C GLY A 101 -16.72 -14.70 5.80
N SER A 102 -17.64 -15.47 5.22
CA SER A 102 -19.09 -15.49 5.48
C SER A 102 -19.47 -15.75 6.93
#